data_AF-A0A1G7QQZ3-F1
#
_entry.id   AF-A0A1G7QQZ3-F1
#
_cell.length_a   1.000
_cell.length_b   1.000
_cell.length_c   1.000
_cell.angle_alpha   90.00
_cell.angle_beta   90.00
_cell.angle_gamma   90.00
#
_symmetry.space_group_name_H-M   'P 1'
#
loop_
_entity.id
_entity.type
_entity.pdbx_description
1 polymer ?
#
loop_
_entity_poly.entity_id
_entity_poly.type
_entity_poly.pdbx_seq_one_letter_code
_entity_poly.pdbx_strand_id
1 'polypeptide(L)' 'MLETRGKRLAAGAGLLSGAVLTTTLLFVYQESRFRLVAPVAGLLDATITYYVLSKNVE' A
#
# COMPACT_ATOMS: atom_id res chain seq x y z
N MET A 1 4.48 24.12 6.47
CA MET A 1 5.11 23.04 7.28
C MET A 1 4.12 21.98 7.78
N LEU A 2 2.80 22.23 7.73
CA LEU A 2 1.74 21.21 7.96
C LEU A 2 1.57 20.25 6.78
N GLU A 3 1.69 20.73 5.53
CA GLU A 3 1.59 19.90 4.31
C GLU A 3 2.56 18.72 4.29
N THR A 4 3.77 18.89 4.81
CA THR A 4 4.78 17.81 4.85
C THR A 4 4.47 16.76 5.92
N ARG A 5 3.72 17.08 6.98
CA ARG A 5 3.28 16.10 7.98
C ARG A 5 2.13 15.24 7.45
N GLY A 6 1.15 15.86 6.78
CA GLY A 6 0.04 15.15 6.15
C GLY A 6 0.51 14.13 5.10
N LYS A 7 1.43 14.55 4.22
CA LYS A 7 2.01 13.67 3.20
C LYS A 7 2.84 12.52 3.78
N ARG A 8 3.48 12.71 4.95
CA ARG A 8 4.18 11.63 5.67
C ARG A 8 3.22 10.61 6.28
N LEU A 9 2.10 11.06 6.85
CA LEU A 9 1.06 10.17 7.38
C LEU A 9 0.40 9.36 6.25
N ALA A 10 0.09 10.02 5.12
CA ALA A 10 -0.42 9.35 3.93
C ALA A 10 0.55 8.28 3.40
N ALA A 11 1.86 8.58 3.38
CA ALA A 11 2.88 7.62 2.98
C ALA A 11 2.95 6.42 3.94
N GLY A 12 2.89 6.68 5.26
CA GLY A 12 2.86 5.62 6.27
C GLY A 12 1.64 4.70 6.12
N ALA A 13 0.45 5.29 5.92
CA ALA A 13 -0.79 4.54 5.72
C ALA A 13 -0.75 3.69 4.44
N GLY A 14 -0.24 4.23 3.33
CA GLY A 14 -0.07 3.48 2.08
C GLY A 14 0.89 2.31 2.21
N LEU A 15 2.04 2.50 2.86
CA LEU A 15 2.99 1.42 3.10
C LEU A 15 2.39 0.30 3.96
N LEU A 16 1.63 0.66 5.00
CA LEU A 16 0.95 -0.31 5.86
C LEU A 16 -0.13 -1.10 5.09
N SER A 17 -0.98 -0.43 4.31
CA SER A 17 -2.04 -1.12 3.55
C SER A 17 -1.45 -2.09 2.53
N GLY A 18 -0.45 -1.64 1.76
CA GLY A 18 0.22 -2.47 0.77
C GLY A 18 0.98 -3.66 1.37
N ALA A 19 1.60 -3.48 2.54
CA ALA A 19 2.27 -4.58 3.25
C ALA A 19 1.27 -5.64 3.75
N VAL A 20 0.12 -5.21 4.30
CA VAL A 20 -0.95 -6.11 4.71
C VAL A 20 -1.46 -6.90 3.52
N LEU A 21 -1.82 -6.21 2.43
CA LEU A 21 -2.33 -6.87 1.22
C LEU A 21 -1.30 -7.86 0.64
N THR A 22 -0.04 -7.45 0.52
CA THR A 22 1.03 -8.34 0.02
C THR A 22 1.12 -9.60 0.86
N THR A 23 1.14 -9.46 2.19
CA THR A 23 1.28 -10.59 3.11
C THR A 23 0.07 -11.52 3.03
N THR A 24 -1.15 -10.96 2.98
CA THR A 24 -2.37 -11.73 2.79
C THR A 24 -2.34 -12.52 1.48
N LEU A 25 -1.96 -11.89 0.37
CA LEU A 25 -1.90 -12.56 -0.92
C LEU A 25 -0.77 -13.60 -1.00
N LEU A 26 0.37 -13.35 -0.35
CA LEU A 26 1.45 -14.34 -0.22
C LEU A 26 1.00 -15.58 0.55
N PHE A 27 0.18 -15.41 1.58
CA PHE A 27 -0.40 -16.51 2.33
C PHE A 27 -1.48 -17.25 1.52
N VAL A 28 -2.40 -16.53 0.89
CA VAL A 28 -3.49 -17.11 0.08
C VAL A 28 -2.95 -17.88 -1.14
N TYR A 29 -1.92 -17.34 -1.81
CA TYR A 29 -1.33 -17.94 -3.02
C TYR A 29 -0.04 -18.69 -2.76
N GLN A 30 0.20 -19.17 -1.53
CA GLN A 30 1.46 -19.78 -1.11
C GLN A 30 1.98 -20.86 -2.08
N GLU A 31 1.09 -21.71 -2.59
CA GLU A 31 1.41 -22.83 -3.50
C GLU A 31 1.09 -22.53 -4.97
N SER A 32 0.65 -21.30 -5.28
CA SER A 32 0.21 -20.93 -6.61
C SER A 32 1.26 -20.11 -7.38
N ARG A 33 1.23 -20.23 -8.71
CA ARG A 33 2.01 -19.35 -9.61
C ARG A 33 1.62 -17.87 -9.46
N PHE A 34 0.42 -17.59 -8.92
CA PHE A 34 -0.05 -16.24 -8.63
C PHE A 34 0.65 -15.57 -7.45
N ARG A 35 1.51 -16.29 -6.70
CA ARG A 35 2.32 -15.70 -5.62
C ARG A 35 3.15 -14.49 -6.06
N LEU A 36 3.59 -14.48 -7.32
CA LEU A 36 4.37 -13.38 -7.90
C LEU A 36 3.55 -12.10 -8.10
N VAL A 37 2.21 -12.20 -8.11
CA VAL A 37 1.31 -11.05 -8.23
C VAL A 37 1.14 -10.31 -6.90
N ALA A 38 1.31 -11.00 -5.77
CA ALA A 38 1.18 -10.43 -4.42
C ALA A 38 2.00 -9.14 -4.20
N PRO A 39 3.32 -9.09 -4.49
CA PRO A 39 4.09 -7.85 -4.32
C PRO A 39 3.65 -6.74 -5.27
N VAL A 40 3.23 -7.07 -6.50
CA VAL A 40 2.74 -6.07 -7.47
C VAL A 40 1.44 -5.45 -7.00
N ALA A 41 0.50 -6.29 -6.53
CA ALA A 41 -0.77 -5.83 -5.99
C ALA A 41 -0.59 -4.95 -4.75
N GLY A 42 0.30 -5.31 -3.84
CA GLY A 42 0.60 -4.48 -2.66
C GLY A 42 1.27 -3.14 -2.99
N LEU A 43 2.17 -3.10 -3.98
CA LEU A 43 2.76 -1.83 -4.43
C LEU A 43 1.72 -0.91 -5.09
N LEU A 44 0.82 -1.49 -5.89
CA LEU A 44 -0.29 -0.74 -6.47
C LEU A 44 -1.22 -0.18 -5.39
N ASP A 45 -1.60 -1.01 -4.42
CA ASP A 45 -2.43 -0.61 -3.28
C ASP A 45 -1.77 0.51 -2.47
N ALA A 46 -0.49 0.38 -2.13
CA ALA A 46 0.25 1.41 -1.41
C ALA A 46 0.27 2.74 -2.16
N THR A 47 0.43 2.70 -3.49
CA THR A 47 0.47 3.90 -4.34
C THR A 47 -0.89 4.58 -4.40
N ILE A 48 -1.96 3.81 -4.57
CA ILE A 48 -3.33 4.32 -4.62
C ILE A 48 -3.71 4.93 -3.26
N THR A 49 -3.45 4.22 -2.17
CA THR A 49 -3.74 4.68 -0.82
C THR A 49 -2.97 5.95 -0.49
N TYR A 50 -1.68 6.04 -0.84
CA TYR A 50 -0.91 7.26 -0.71
C TYR A 50 -1.52 8.42 -1.50
N TYR A 51 -1.86 8.19 -2.77
CA TYR A 51 -2.41 9.23 -3.65
C TYR A 51 -3.73 9.78 -3.08
N VAL A 52 -4.67 8.90 -2.74
CA VAL A 52 -5.97 9.26 -2.18
C VAL A 52 -5.82 10.00 -0.86
N LEU A 53 -5.00 9.51 0.07
CA LEU A 53 -4.80 10.19 1.36
C LEU A 53 -4.06 11.50 1.21
N SER A 54 -3.05 11.57 0.34
CA SER A 54 -2.30 12.81 0.11
C SER A 54 -3.18 13.93 -0.48
N LYS A 55 -4.19 13.55 -1.27
CA LYS A 55 -5.17 14.48 -1.87
C LYS A 55 -6.24 14.94 -0.89
N ASN A 56 -6.60 14.12 0.09
CA ASN A 56 -7.61 14.46 1.11
C ASN A 56 -7.02 15.18 2.34
N VAL A 57 -5.69 15.31 2.42
CA VAL A 57 -4.97 15.95 3.55
C VAL A 57 -4.23 17.23 3.10
N GLU A 58 -4.41 17.67 1.84
CA GLU A 58 -4.08 19.03 1.39
C GLU A 58 -5.08 20.05 1.97
#